data_AF-A0A920UG88-F1
#
_entry.id   AF-A0A920UG88-F1
#
_cell.length_a   1.000
_cell.length_b   1.000
_cell.length_c   1.000
_cell.angle_alpha   90.00
_cell.angle_beta   90.00
_cell.angle_gamma   90.00
#
_symmetry.space_group_name_H-M   'P 1'
#
loop_
_entity.id
_entity.type
_entity.pdbx_description
1 polymer ?
#
loop_
_entity_poly.entity_id
_entity_poly.type
_entity_poly.pdbx_seq_one_letter_code
_entity_poly.pdbx_strand_id
1 'polypeptide(L)'
;MVLLSQTITLPEQTSCPPRHSGLKSWEDLRGKPVCGKQGAFYNKIVADRYGAKITAFTGNAEAKQALRDKKWFSWVYDDSSIMSDLSSGNWNDFEMPLGSEDDNPWGLCSSFGRAKLCFWNFMTGMTYNWHQSGRLIELEKKHGIQATNYLVIQKYRNKDWLEGK
;
A
#
# COMPACT_ATOMS: atom_id res chain seq x y z
N MET A 1 -25.04 13.98 -9.03
CA MET A 1 -24.47 13.58 -10.33
C MET A 1 -22.96 13.51 -10.15
N VAL A 2 -22.41 12.31 -10.07
CA VAL A 2 -20.99 12.02 -9.82
C VAL A 2 -20.40 11.50 -11.13
N LEU A 3 -19.46 12.25 -11.73
CA LEU A 3 -18.56 11.83 -12.82
C LEU A 3 -17.44 12.89 -12.88
N LEU A 4 -16.26 12.62 -12.31
CA LEU A 4 -15.08 11.96 -12.90
C LEU A 4 -14.10 12.99 -13.54
N SER A 5 -13.06 13.34 -12.77
CA SER A 5 -11.72 13.70 -13.29
C SER A 5 -10.70 12.93 -12.45
N GLN A 6 -9.95 12.09 -13.15
CA GLN A 6 -8.90 11.17 -12.69
C GLN A 6 -7.89 11.92 -11.80
N THR A 7 -7.57 11.46 -10.60
CA THR A 7 -6.63 10.35 -10.38
C THR A 7 -7.01 9.68 -9.06
N ILE A 8 -7.49 8.44 -9.12
CA ILE A 8 -7.50 7.58 -7.93
C ILE A 8 -6.04 7.19 -7.77
N THR A 9 -5.28 7.91 -6.94
CA THR A 9 -3.92 7.51 -6.54
C THR A 9 -4.05 6.46 -5.44
N LEU A 10 -3.38 5.35 -5.71
CA LEU A 10 -3.60 3.99 -5.21
C LEU A 10 -2.69 3.77 -4.00
N PRO A 11 -2.66 2.59 -3.39
CA PRO A 11 -1.63 2.22 -2.42
C PRO A 11 -0.33 1.69 -3.05
N GLU A 12 0.76 1.76 -2.31
CA GLU A 12 2.06 1.16 -2.62
C GLU A 12 1.93 -0.39 -2.54
N GLN A 13 2.17 -1.13 -3.63
CA GLN A 13 1.75 -2.55 -3.76
C GLN A 13 2.89 -3.54 -3.50
N THR A 14 2.64 -4.56 -2.68
CA THR A 14 3.58 -5.63 -2.38
C THR A 14 2.90 -6.99 -2.27
N SER A 15 3.69 -8.06 -2.23
CA SER A 15 3.20 -9.43 -2.13
C SER A 15 3.59 -10.08 -0.81
N CYS A 16 2.64 -10.75 -0.17
CA CYS A 16 2.79 -11.47 1.10
C CYS A 16 2.71 -12.99 0.86
N PRO A 17 3.84 -13.67 0.60
CA PRO A 17 3.87 -15.12 0.52
C PRO A 17 4.16 -15.78 1.89
N PRO A 18 4.02 -17.12 2.01
CA PRO A 18 4.56 -17.87 3.14
C PRO A 18 6.10 -17.73 3.25
N ARG A 19 6.65 -17.77 4.47
CA ARG A 19 8.10 -17.61 4.74
C ARG A 19 9.05 -18.56 4.02
N HIS A 20 8.56 -19.73 3.60
CA HIS A 20 9.36 -20.74 2.90
C HIS A 20 9.08 -20.77 1.39
N SER A 21 8.40 -19.76 0.86
CA SER A 21 8.04 -19.67 -0.56
C SER A 21 9.24 -19.41 -1.49
N GLY A 22 10.33 -18.87 -0.95
CA GLY A 22 11.53 -18.52 -1.71
C GLY A 22 11.32 -17.37 -2.69
N LEU A 23 10.27 -16.56 -2.53
CA LEU A 23 9.98 -15.42 -3.37
C LEU A 23 11.03 -14.31 -3.15
N LYS A 24 11.82 -13.99 -4.18
CA LYS A 24 12.85 -12.94 -4.11
C LYS A 24 12.62 -11.82 -5.09
N SER A 25 11.85 -12.07 -6.13
CA SER A 25 11.53 -11.11 -7.20
C SER A 25 10.07 -11.21 -7.61
N TRP A 26 9.53 -10.16 -8.23
CA TRP A 26 8.17 -10.19 -8.77
C TRP A 26 8.01 -11.18 -9.92
N GLU A 27 9.09 -11.46 -10.65
CA GLU A 27 9.17 -12.46 -11.71
C GLU A 27 8.89 -13.87 -11.22
N ASP A 28 9.19 -14.17 -9.95
CA ASP A 28 8.93 -15.46 -9.32
C ASP A 28 7.42 -15.73 -9.16
N LEU A 29 6.54 -14.75 -9.39
CA LEU A 29 5.08 -14.92 -9.39
C LEU A 29 4.54 -15.50 -10.70
N ARG A 30 5.39 -15.63 -11.72
CA ARG A 30 4.97 -16.09 -13.05
C ARG A 30 4.36 -17.49 -13.00
N GLY A 31 3.13 -17.60 -13.51
CA GLY A 31 2.38 -18.84 -13.55
C GLY A 31 1.86 -19.35 -12.20
N LYS A 32 2.16 -18.66 -11.10
CA LYS A 32 1.72 -19.04 -9.74
C LYS A 32 0.35 -18.44 -9.41
N PRO A 33 -0.47 -19.13 -8.58
CA PRO A 33 -1.76 -18.63 -8.14
C PRO A 33 -1.57 -17.51 -7.10
N VAL A 34 -2.10 -16.33 -7.39
CA VAL A 34 -1.97 -15.14 -6.53
C VAL A 34 -3.36 -14.63 -6.12
N CYS A 35 -3.54 -14.36 -4.83
CA CYS A 35 -4.72 -13.70 -4.29
C CYS A 35 -4.66 -12.20 -4.56
N GLY A 36 -5.80 -11.62 -4.99
CA GLY A 36 -5.99 -10.17 -5.05
C GLY A 36 -7.40 -9.77 -4.63
N LYS A 37 -7.62 -8.47 -4.46
CA LYS A 37 -8.96 -7.91 -4.17
C LYS A 37 -9.71 -7.61 -5.46
N GLN A 38 -11.00 -7.90 -5.51
CA GLN A 38 -11.87 -7.54 -6.63
C GLN A 38 -11.97 -6.01 -6.79
N GLY A 39 -11.94 -5.57 -8.06
CA GLY A 39 -11.94 -4.14 -8.40
C GLY A 39 -10.59 -3.45 -8.22
N ALA A 40 -9.56 -4.17 -7.78
CA ALA A 40 -8.22 -3.61 -7.69
C ALA A 40 -7.52 -3.61 -9.06
N PHE A 41 -7.22 -2.41 -9.54
CA PHE A 41 -6.57 -2.19 -10.85
C PHE A 41 -5.19 -2.86 -10.96
N TYR A 42 -4.43 -2.98 -9.86
CA TYR A 42 -3.09 -3.57 -9.85
C TYR A 42 -3.10 -5.06 -10.20
N ASN A 43 -4.24 -5.74 -10.05
CA ASN A 43 -4.37 -7.14 -10.45
C ASN A 43 -4.03 -7.31 -11.93
N LYS A 44 -4.47 -6.37 -12.77
CA LYS A 44 -4.16 -6.42 -14.21
C LYS A 44 -2.68 -6.16 -14.47
N ILE A 45 -2.10 -5.17 -13.79
CA ILE A 45 -0.68 -4.82 -13.95
C ILE A 45 0.22 -6.00 -13.57
N VAL A 46 -0.04 -6.64 -12.43
CA VAL A 46 0.75 -7.78 -11.95
C VAL A 46 0.55 -9.02 -12.82
N ALA A 47 -0.67 -9.25 -13.34
CA ALA A 47 -0.92 -10.33 -14.30
C ALA A 47 -0.20 -10.08 -15.63
N ASP A 48 -0.27 -8.87 -16.18
CA ASP A 48 0.30 -8.53 -17.49
C ASP A 48 1.84 -8.46 -17.44
N ARG A 49 2.42 -7.85 -16.40
CA ARG A 49 3.88 -7.65 -16.26
C ARG A 49 4.61 -8.94 -15.82
N TYR A 50 4.06 -9.66 -14.85
CA TYR A 50 4.73 -10.82 -14.24
C TYR A 50 4.12 -12.17 -14.62
N GLY A 51 2.98 -12.20 -15.32
CA GLY A 51 2.31 -13.45 -15.68
C GLY A 51 1.72 -14.19 -14.48
N ALA A 52 1.40 -13.47 -13.40
CA ALA A 52 0.78 -14.04 -12.20
C ALA A 52 -0.67 -14.46 -12.50
N LYS A 53 -1.09 -15.64 -12.00
CA LYS A 53 -2.47 -16.11 -12.13
C LYS A 53 -3.31 -15.56 -10.98
N ILE A 54 -3.84 -14.36 -11.18
CA ILE A 54 -4.57 -13.67 -10.11
C ILE A 54 -6.02 -14.14 -10.04
N THR A 55 -6.47 -14.47 -8.84
CA THR A 55 -7.88 -14.64 -8.51
C THR A 55 -8.31 -13.57 -7.54
N ALA A 56 -9.36 -12.86 -7.94
CA ALA A 56 -9.87 -11.73 -7.21
C ALA A 56 -11.01 -12.15 -6.27
N PHE A 57 -10.90 -11.77 -5.01
CA PHE A 57 -11.91 -12.04 -3.99
C PHE A 57 -12.66 -10.77 -3.62
N THR A 58 -13.93 -10.91 -3.20
CA THR A 58 -14.83 -9.78 -2.91
C THR A 58 -14.29 -8.86 -1.82
N GLY A 59 -13.65 -9.42 -0.78
CA GLY A 59 -13.13 -8.67 0.35
C GLY A 59 -11.74 -9.13 0.79
N ASN A 60 -11.17 -8.35 1.70
CA ASN A 60 -9.82 -8.62 2.19
C ASN A 60 -9.79 -9.83 3.12
N ALA A 61 -10.87 -10.07 3.87
CA ALA A 61 -10.94 -11.19 4.79
C ALA A 61 -10.91 -12.53 4.05
N GLU A 62 -11.62 -12.64 2.93
CA GLU A 62 -11.72 -13.85 2.13
C GLU A 62 -10.39 -14.22 1.49
N ALA A 63 -9.71 -13.27 0.84
CA ALA A 63 -8.42 -13.58 0.23
C ALA A 63 -7.29 -13.77 1.26
N LYS A 64 -7.37 -13.15 2.45
CA LYS A 64 -6.50 -13.45 3.59
C LYS A 64 -6.73 -14.88 4.09
N GLN A 65 -7.98 -15.30 4.23
CA GLN A 65 -8.30 -16.68 4.59
C GLN A 65 -7.79 -17.66 3.54
N ALA A 66 -7.97 -17.35 2.26
CA ALA A 66 -7.46 -18.16 1.17
C ALA A 66 -5.92 -18.30 1.19
N LEU A 67 -5.20 -17.23 1.59
CA LEU A 67 -3.77 -17.28 1.82
C LEU A 67 -3.40 -18.23 2.99
N ARG A 68 -4.16 -18.18 4.10
CA ARG A 68 -3.98 -19.09 5.25
C ARG A 68 -4.26 -20.55 4.92
N ASP A 69 -5.22 -20.80 4.02
CA ASP A 69 -5.53 -22.13 3.53
C ASP A 69 -4.39 -22.74 2.67
N LYS A 70 -3.31 -21.98 2.41
CA LYS A 70 -2.14 -22.37 1.60
C LYS A 70 -2.48 -22.84 0.18
N LYS A 71 -3.68 -22.49 -0.31
CA LYS A 71 -4.11 -22.73 -1.70
C LYS A 71 -3.50 -21.73 -2.67
N TRP A 72 -3.07 -20.58 -2.16
CA TRP A 72 -2.53 -19.46 -2.92
C TRP A 72 -1.07 -19.22 -2.54
N PHE A 73 -0.25 -18.92 -3.54
CA PHE A 73 1.19 -18.77 -3.37
C PHE A 73 1.54 -17.44 -2.70
N SER A 74 0.82 -16.37 -3.03
CA SER A 74 0.99 -15.05 -2.42
C SER A 74 -0.31 -14.25 -2.47
N TRP A 75 -0.38 -13.22 -1.64
CA TRP A 75 -1.42 -12.21 -1.63
C TRP A 75 -0.83 -10.87 -2.07
N VAL A 76 -1.40 -10.22 -3.07
CA VAL A 76 -0.95 -8.90 -3.55
C VAL A 76 -1.93 -7.84 -3.06
N TYR A 77 -1.40 -6.84 -2.34
CA TYR A 77 -2.16 -5.74 -1.79
C TYR A 77 -1.23 -4.62 -1.32
N ASP A 78 -1.78 -3.63 -0.65
CA ASP A 78 -0.97 -2.54 -0.14
C ASP A 78 -0.04 -2.94 0.99
N ASP A 79 1.16 -2.38 0.92
CA ASP A 79 2.26 -2.64 1.84
C ASP A 79 1.95 -2.21 3.27
N SER A 80 1.32 -1.05 3.46
CA SER A 80 0.95 -0.53 4.77
C SER A 80 -0.02 -1.45 5.51
N SER A 81 -1.00 -2.02 4.80
CA SER A 81 -1.96 -2.98 5.34
C SER A 81 -1.31 -4.33 5.61
N ILE A 82 -0.49 -4.84 4.68
CA ILE A 82 0.24 -6.11 4.89
C ILE A 82 1.18 -5.98 6.09
N MET A 83 1.91 -4.88 6.23
CA MET A 83 2.78 -4.63 7.37
C MET A 83 2.00 -4.49 8.67
N SER A 84 0.84 -3.85 8.66
CA SER A 84 -0.05 -3.80 9.83
C SER A 84 -0.56 -5.19 10.22
N ASP A 85 -0.80 -6.08 9.26
CA ASP A 85 -1.18 -7.47 9.56
C ASP A 85 0.01 -8.24 10.17
N LEU A 86 1.20 -8.09 9.60
CA LEU A 86 2.42 -8.73 10.10
C LEU A 86 2.78 -8.23 11.52
N SER A 87 2.60 -6.94 11.80
CA SER A 87 2.85 -6.37 13.14
C SER A 87 1.83 -6.83 14.19
N SER A 88 0.65 -7.30 13.78
CA SER A 88 -0.36 -7.84 14.70
C SER A 88 0.02 -9.17 15.37
N GLY A 89 1.05 -9.87 14.88
CA GLY A 89 1.49 -11.17 15.37
C GLY A 89 0.61 -12.36 14.94
N ASN A 90 -0.49 -12.13 14.23
CA ASN A 90 -1.41 -13.17 13.74
C ASN A 90 -0.99 -13.80 12.40
N TRP A 91 0.13 -13.34 11.85
CA TRP A 91 0.60 -13.67 10.50
C TRP A 91 2.05 -14.13 10.52
N ASN A 92 2.44 -14.83 11.58
CA ASN A 92 3.80 -15.30 11.72
C ASN A 92 4.20 -16.11 10.49
N ASP A 93 3.49 -17.12 10.02
CA ASP A 93 3.97 -17.96 8.90
C ASP A 93 4.20 -17.27 7.54
N PHE A 94 3.95 -15.96 7.44
CA PHE A 94 4.03 -15.15 6.23
C PHE A 94 5.09 -14.06 6.37
N GLU A 95 5.55 -13.55 5.23
CA GLU A 95 6.51 -12.46 5.14
C GLU A 95 6.19 -11.57 3.95
N MET A 96 6.88 -10.44 3.86
CA MET A 96 6.77 -9.49 2.77
C MET A 96 8.18 -9.16 2.27
N PRO A 97 8.78 -10.06 1.46
CA PRO A 97 10.20 -9.96 1.08
C PRO A 97 10.42 -9.00 -0.08
N LEU A 98 9.36 -8.67 -0.82
CA LEU A 98 9.41 -7.76 -1.96
C LEU A 98 9.21 -6.32 -1.50
N GLY A 99 10.05 -5.44 -2.04
CA GLY A 99 9.77 -4.01 -2.05
C GLY A 99 8.54 -3.70 -2.90
N SER A 100 7.92 -2.58 -2.62
CA SER A 100 6.71 -2.18 -3.30
C SER A 100 6.99 -1.81 -4.77
N GLU A 101 6.13 -2.29 -5.66
CA GLU A 101 6.37 -2.18 -7.12
C GLU A 101 5.97 -0.82 -7.69
N ASP A 102 4.83 -0.29 -7.25
CA ASP A 102 4.32 1.00 -7.72
C ASP A 102 4.14 1.94 -6.53
N ASP A 103 4.87 3.06 -6.54
CA ASP A 103 4.71 4.16 -5.58
C ASP A 103 3.39 4.87 -5.86
N ASN A 104 2.37 4.52 -5.09
CA ASN A 104 1.11 5.21 -5.14
C ASN A 104 0.64 5.52 -3.71
N PRO A 105 0.44 6.80 -3.37
CA PRO A 105 0.09 7.17 -2.02
C PRO A 105 -1.41 7.27 -1.77
N TRP A 106 -1.80 7.01 -0.53
CA TRP A 106 -3.16 7.22 -0.07
C TRP A 106 -3.51 8.71 -0.06
N GLY A 107 -4.62 9.04 -0.71
CA GLY A 107 -5.17 10.39 -0.75
C GLY A 107 -6.35 10.58 0.20
N LEU A 108 -6.43 11.75 0.81
CA LEU A 108 -7.63 12.19 1.52
C LEU A 108 -8.55 12.93 0.54
N CYS A 109 -9.70 12.32 0.23
CA CYS A 109 -10.69 12.92 -0.64
C CYS A 109 -11.71 13.74 0.17
N SER A 110 -12.01 14.96 -0.28
CA SER A 110 -13.08 15.79 0.30
C SER A 110 -14.11 16.17 -0.77
N SER A 111 -15.30 16.57 -0.32
CA SER A 111 -16.39 16.97 -1.22
C SER A 111 -16.04 18.28 -1.95
N PHE A 112 -16.19 18.26 -3.28
CA PHE A 112 -15.92 19.41 -4.14
C PHE A 112 -16.99 20.51 -4.01
N GLY A 113 -16.57 21.78 -3.95
CA GLY A 113 -17.45 22.95 -3.95
C GLY A 113 -16.87 24.16 -3.21
N ARG A 114 -17.20 25.38 -3.67
CA ARG A 114 -16.65 26.65 -3.15
C ARG A 114 -16.80 26.84 -1.63
N ALA A 115 -17.90 26.36 -1.03
CA ALA A 115 -18.14 26.45 0.42
C ALA A 115 -17.22 25.54 1.27
N LYS A 116 -16.45 24.64 0.65
CA LYS A 116 -15.64 23.62 1.35
C LYS A 116 -14.13 23.82 1.14
N LEU A 117 -13.74 24.93 0.51
CA LEU A 117 -12.34 25.26 0.20
C LEU A 117 -11.49 25.43 1.46
N CYS A 118 -12.07 25.96 2.56
CA CYS A 118 -11.36 26.09 3.83
C CYS A 118 -10.93 24.73 4.39
N PHE A 119 -11.81 23.71 4.34
CA PHE A 119 -11.47 22.37 4.80
C PHE A 119 -10.42 21.72 3.89
N TRP A 120 -10.53 21.91 2.58
CA TRP A 120 -9.52 21.43 1.64
C TRP A 120 -8.13 22.02 1.90
N ASN A 121 -8.04 23.35 2.06
CA ASN A 121 -6.79 24.03 2.36
C ASN A 121 -6.23 23.62 3.73
N PHE A 122 -7.09 23.48 4.73
CA PHE A 122 -6.71 22.97 6.04
C PHE A 122 -6.08 21.57 5.94
N MET A 123 -6.78 20.62 5.30
CA MET A 123 -6.27 19.25 5.16
C MET A 123 -4.99 19.21 4.35
N THR A 124 -4.87 20.02 3.30
CA THR A 124 -3.64 20.15 2.50
C THR A 124 -2.46 20.62 3.36
N GLY A 125 -2.66 21.67 4.19
CA GLY A 125 -1.63 22.16 5.10
C GLY A 125 -1.24 21.16 6.18
N MET A 126 -2.23 20.44 6.74
CA MET A 126 -1.99 19.37 7.72
C MET A 126 -1.16 18.23 7.11
N THR A 127 -1.52 17.76 5.91
CA THR A 127 -0.77 16.72 5.20
C THR A 127 0.67 17.15 4.93
N TYR A 128 0.89 18.40 4.49
CA TYR A 128 2.23 18.94 4.31
C TYR A 128 3.03 18.92 5.63
N ASN A 129 2.44 19.43 6.71
CA ASN A 129 3.11 19.48 8.02
C ASN A 129 3.45 18.07 8.56
N TRP A 130 2.57 17.09 8.38
CA TRP A 130 2.82 15.70 8.77
C TRP A 130 3.98 15.06 8.01
N HIS A 131 4.12 15.38 6.73
CA HIS A 131 5.27 14.94 5.93
C HIS A 131 6.56 15.65 6.34
N GLN A 132 6.53 16.98 6.49
CA GLN A 132 7.70 17.79 6.88
C GLN A 132 8.24 17.35 8.25
N SER A 133 7.36 17.31 9.27
CA SER A 133 7.75 16.93 10.64
C SER A 133 8.18 15.47 10.76
N GLY A 134 7.79 14.60 9.81
CA GLY A 134 7.99 13.16 9.90
C GLY A 134 7.02 12.48 10.87
N ARG A 135 5.94 13.15 11.27
CA ARG A 135 4.95 12.60 12.20
C ARG A 135 4.38 11.25 11.78
N LEU A 136 4.18 11.04 10.48
CA LEU A 136 3.65 9.78 9.95
C LEU A 136 4.64 8.62 10.14
N ILE A 137 5.94 8.87 9.95
CA ILE A 137 7.00 7.88 10.17
C ILE A 137 7.09 7.50 11.66
N GLU A 138 6.92 8.49 12.57
CA GLU A 138 6.84 8.21 14.00
C GLU A 138 5.66 7.31 14.36
N LEU A 139 4.51 7.54 13.71
CA LEU A 139 3.30 6.75 13.93
C LEU A 139 3.47 5.31 13.40
N GLU A 140 4.04 5.14 12.19
CA GLU A 140 4.36 3.80 11.67
C GLU A 140 5.26 3.05 12.66
N LYS A 141 6.34 3.70 13.13
CA LYS A 141 7.26 3.12 14.11
C LYS A 141 6.54 2.74 15.42
N LYS A 142 5.64 3.60 15.91
CA LYS A 142 4.85 3.34 17.12
C LYS A 142 3.95 2.11 16.96
N HIS A 143 3.45 1.86 15.75
CA HIS A 143 2.58 0.73 15.43
C HIS A 143 3.34 -0.50 14.91
N GLY A 144 4.67 -0.51 15.01
CA GLY A 144 5.51 -1.64 14.58
C GLY A 144 5.53 -1.84 13.06
N ILE A 145 5.17 -0.82 12.30
CA ILE A 145 5.17 -0.80 10.84
C ILE A 145 6.50 -0.17 10.39
N GLN A 146 7.16 -0.80 9.41
CA GLN A 146 8.35 -0.21 8.79
C GLN A 146 7.95 1.04 8.02
N ALA A 147 8.83 2.05 7.98
CA ALA A 147 8.52 3.27 7.26
C ALA A 147 8.35 2.99 5.77
N THR A 148 7.20 3.37 5.20
CA THR A 148 6.96 3.26 3.75
C THR A 148 7.90 4.17 2.97
N ASN A 149 8.35 3.73 1.79
CA ASN A 149 9.30 4.49 0.97
C ASN A 149 8.75 5.86 0.62
N TYR A 150 7.44 5.92 0.34
CA TYR A 150 6.75 7.16 0.09
C TYR A 150 6.96 8.20 1.21
N LEU A 151 6.81 7.82 2.48
CA LEU A 151 6.93 8.75 3.61
C LEU A 151 8.38 9.24 3.80
N VAL A 152 9.36 8.38 3.55
CA VAL A 152 10.78 8.76 3.56
C VAL A 152 11.06 9.81 2.47
N ILE A 153 10.55 9.57 1.26
CA ILE A 153 10.69 10.50 0.12
C ILE A 153 9.99 11.83 0.42
N GLN A 154 8.77 11.81 0.95
CA GLN A 154 8.03 13.04 1.25
C GLN A 154 8.69 13.87 2.35
N LYS A 155 9.24 13.22 3.38
CA LYS A 155 10.01 13.92 4.41
C LYS A 155 11.25 14.59 3.82
N TYR A 156 11.96 13.90 2.94
CA TYR A 156 13.11 14.48 2.26
C TYR A 156 12.72 15.66 1.35
N ARG A 157 11.65 15.52 0.57
CA ARG A 157 11.16 16.57 -0.36
C ARG A 157 10.65 17.80 0.38
N ASN A 158 10.00 17.62 1.52
CA ASN A 158 9.41 18.69 2.29
C ASN A 158 10.33 19.18 3.41
N LYS A 159 11.60 18.77 3.45
CA LYS A 159 12.54 19.21 4.48
C LYS A 159 12.60 20.73 4.52
N ASP A 160 12.74 21.27 5.73
CA ASP A 160 12.94 22.71 5.86
C ASP A 160 14.33 23.06 5.31
N TRP A 161 14.38 23.95 4.32
CA TRP A 161 15.65 24.44 3.76
C TRP A 161 16.54 25.19 4.78
N LEU A 162 16.03 25.46 5.99
CA LEU A 162 16.75 26.07 7.12
C LEU A 162 17.36 25.05 8.08
N GLU A 163 16.98 23.77 8.04
CA GLU A 163 17.42 22.73 9.00
C GLU A 163 18.91 22.31 8.88
N GLY A 164 19.69 23.01 8.05
CA GLY A 164 21.13 22.72 7.85
C GLY A 164 21.99 23.95 7.56
N LYS A 165 21.51 25.15 7.90
CA LYS A 165 22.28 26.40 7.90
C LYS A 165 22.49 26.88 9.33
#